data_AF-A0A6B1EXQ1-F1
#
_entry.id   AF-A0A6B1EXQ1-F1
#
_cell.length_a   1.000
_cell.length_b   1.000
_cell.length_c   1.000
_cell.angle_alpha   90.00
_cell.angle_beta   90.00
_cell.angle_gamma   90.00
#
_symmetry.space_group_name_H-M   'P 1'
#
loop_
_entity.id
_entity.type
_entity.pdbx_description
1 polymer ?
#
loop_
_entity_poly.entity_id
_entity_poly.type
_entity_poly.pdbx_seq_one_letter_code
_entity_poly.pdbx_strand_id
1 'polypeptide(L)' 'MPVWLAPRSLVVLNGEARHEWLHGIAARKWDDWDDHKYVRGRRVSLTFRKVIIKDTKHYGDKTP' A
#
# COMPACT_ATOMS: atom_id res chain seq x y z
N MET A 1 0.01 12.00 -6.33
CA MET A 1 -1.11 11.96 -7.30
C MET A 1 -2.22 11.10 -6.71
N PRO A 2 -3.50 11.49 -6.84
CA PRO A 2 -4.62 10.65 -6.37
C PRO A 2 -4.87 9.49 -7.35
N VAL A 3 -5.28 8.34 -6.82
CA VAL A 3 -5.65 7.14 -7.60
C VAL A 3 -7.01 6.65 -7.11
N TRP A 4 -7.94 6.43 -8.04
CA TRP A 4 -9.25 5.86 -7.73
C TRP A 4 -9.19 4.35 -7.58
N LEU A 5 -9.59 3.84 -6.39
CA LEU A 5 -9.59 2.42 -6.08
C LEU A 5 -11.02 1.91 -5.90
N ALA A 6 -11.67 1.61 -7.02
CA ALA A 6 -13.02 1.05 -7.06
C ALA A 6 -13.14 -0.29 -6.28
N PRO A 7 -14.34 -0.69 -5.83
CA PRO A 7 -14.55 -1.99 -5.19
C PRO A 7 -14.05 -3.14 -6.07
N ARG A 8 -13.32 -4.09 -5.46
CA ARG A 8 -12.71 -5.26 -6.15
C ARG A 8 -11.64 -4.90 -7.19
N SER A 9 -11.07 -3.69 -7.14
CA SER A 9 -9.89 -3.35 -7.95
C SER A 9 -8.59 -3.85 -7.30
N LEU A 10 -7.54 -3.88 -8.11
CA LEU A 10 -6.16 -4.19 -7.69
C LEU A 10 -5.27 -2.97 -7.95
N VAL A 11 -4.37 -2.68 -7.02
CA VAL A 11 -3.27 -1.73 -7.22
C VAL A 11 -1.97 -2.43 -6.87
N VAL A 12 -0.95 -2.24 -7.71
CA VAL A 12 0.40 -2.77 -7.50
C VAL A 12 1.34 -1.61 -7.24
N LEU A 13 1.95 -1.59 -6.06
CA LEU A 13 3.00 -0.63 -5.72
C LEU A 13 4.36 -1.32 -5.88
N ASN A 14 5.09 -0.94 -6.94
CA ASN A 14 6.43 -1.42 -7.27
C ASN A 14 7.35 -0.23 -7.60
N GLY A 15 8.65 -0.50 -7.78
CA GLY A 15 9.64 0.49 -8.19
C GLY A 15 9.60 1.78 -7.36
N GLU A 16 9.68 2.92 -8.03
CA GLU A 16 9.68 4.24 -7.39
C GLU A 16 8.43 4.48 -6.54
N ALA A 17 7.23 4.11 -7.01
CA ALA A 17 5.99 4.29 -6.26
C ALA A 17 5.98 3.57 -4.90
N ARG A 18 6.80 2.51 -4.74
CA ARG A 18 6.98 1.79 -3.48
C ARG A 18 8.07 2.38 -2.59
N HIS A 19 9.16 2.86 -3.19
CA HIS A 19 10.40 3.15 -2.48
C HIS A 19 10.66 4.65 -2.29
N GLU A 20 10.25 5.47 -3.25
CA GLU A 20 10.57 6.91 -3.30
C GLU A 20 9.36 7.77 -2.87
N TRP A 21 8.16 7.19 -2.88
CA TRP A 21 6.93 7.93 -2.63
C TRP A 21 6.16 7.40 -1.42
N LEU A 22 5.62 8.34 -0.64
CA LEU A 22 4.63 8.06 0.40
C LEU A 22 3.24 7.92 -0.23
N HIS A 23 2.48 6.94 0.24
CA HIS A 23 1.07 6.74 -0.13
C HIS A 23 0.19 6.72 1.12
N GLY A 24 -1.04 7.19 0.99
CA GLY A 24 -1.99 7.23 2.08
C GLY A 24 -3.42 7.41 1.60
N ILE A 25 -4.36 7.15 2.51
CA ILE A 25 -5.79 7.39 2.29
C ILE A 25 -6.17 8.58 3.15
N ALA A 26 -6.51 9.72 2.53
CA ALA A 26 -6.88 10.94 3.24
C ALA A 26 -8.08 10.70 4.18
N ALA A 27 -8.08 11.25 5.40
CA ALA A 27 -9.20 11.09 6.35
C ALA A 27 -10.34 12.09 6.05
N ARG A 28 -11.24 11.73 5.12
CA ARG A 28 -12.38 12.56 4.70
C ARG A 28 -13.65 11.73 4.51
N LYS A 29 -14.81 12.39 4.47
CA LYS A 29 -16.15 11.74 4.37
C LYS A 29 -16.59 11.44 2.93
N TRP A 30 -16.04 12.15 1.94
CA TRP A 30 -16.32 11.94 0.52
C TRP A 30 -15.07 12.18 -0.32
N ASP A 31 -15.08 11.68 -1.54
CA ASP A 31 -14.09 11.97 -2.58
C ASP A 31 -14.80 12.66 -3.75
N ASP A 32 -14.16 13.69 -4.31
CA ASP A 32 -14.57 14.26 -5.60
C ASP A 32 -13.68 13.62 -6.67
N TRP A 33 -14.30 12.98 -7.67
CA TRP A 33 -13.61 12.26 -8.74
C TRP A 33 -14.44 12.31 -10.02
N ASP A 34 -13.83 12.69 -11.16
CA ASP A 34 -14.53 12.88 -12.45
C ASP A 34 -15.82 13.71 -12.32
N ASP A 35 -15.77 14.85 -11.62
CA ASP A 35 -16.93 15.72 -11.34
C ASP A 35 -18.08 15.07 -10.55
N HIS A 36 -17.85 13.89 -9.97
CA HIS A 36 -18.80 13.19 -9.12
C HIS A 36 -18.34 13.15 -7.68
N LYS A 37 -19.29 13.37 -6.76
CA LYS A 37 -19.08 13.24 -5.32
C LYS A 37 -19.43 11.84 -4.86
N TYR A 38 -18.42 11.11 -4.36
CA TYR A 38 -18.57 9.77 -3.82
C TYR A 38 -18.51 9.80 -2.28
N VAL A 39 -19.63 9.48 -1.63
CA VAL A 39 -19.67 9.33 -0.17
C VAL A 39 -18.95 8.05 0.23
N ARG A 40 -18.04 8.13 1.21
CA ARG A 40 -17.29 6.96 1.67
C ARG A 40 -18.12 6.09 2.59
N GLY A 41 -18.17 4.80 2.26
CA GLY A 41 -18.65 3.74 3.14
C GLY A 41 -17.50 2.97 3.79
N ARG A 42 -17.84 1.90 4.51
CA ARG A 42 -16.86 0.95 5.03
C ARG A 42 -16.17 0.22 3.86
N ARG A 43 -14.84 0.30 3.79
CA ARG A 43 -14.01 -0.38 2.78
C ARG A 43 -13.06 -1.36 3.47
N VAL A 44 -12.99 -2.58 2.94
CA VAL A 44 -12.00 -3.58 3.33
C VAL A 44 -11.02 -3.76 2.18
N SER A 45 -9.72 -3.70 2.46
CA SER A 45 -8.66 -4.05 1.50
C SER A 45 -7.79 -5.14 2.03
N LEU A 46 -7.41 -6.05 1.13
CA LEU A 46 -6.44 -7.09 1.37
C LEU A 46 -5.11 -6.64 0.75
N THR A 47 -4.07 -6.55 1.57
CA THR A 47 -2.74 -6.13 1.13
C THR A 47 -1.79 -7.33 1.18
N PHE A 48 -1.29 -7.74 0.03
CA PHE A 48 -0.32 -8.82 -0.08
C PHE A 48 1.10 -8.25 -0.17
N ARG A 49 2.04 -8.85 0.58
CA ARG A 49 3.46 -8.52 0.53
C ARG A 49 4.28 -9.81 0.64
N LYS A 50 5.39 -9.86 -0.08
CA LYS A 50 6.41 -10.89 0.12
C LYS A 50 7.35 -10.44 1.25
N VAL A 51 7.53 -11.29 2.26
CA VAL A 51 8.54 -11.07 3.30
C VAL A 51 9.91 -11.36 2.70
N ILE A 52 10.87 -10.47 2.95
CA ILE A 52 12.28 -10.69 2.58
C ILE A 52 12.91 -11.42 3.77
N ILE A 53 13.10 -12.72 3.63
CA ILE A 53 13.86 -13.54 4.58
C ILE A 53 15.33 -13.41 4.16
N LYS A 54 16.19 -12.97 5.08
CA LYS A 54 17.64 -13.09 4.88
C LYS A 54 18.03 -14.51 5.24
N ASP A 55 18.73 -15.21 4.36
CA ASP A 55 19.30 -16.51 4.68
C ASP A 55 20.38 -16.35 5.75
N THR A 56 19.99 -16.44 7.01
CA THR A 56 20.93 -16.54 8.13
C THR A 56 21.44 -17.97 8.21
N LYS A 57 22.28 -18.38 7.26
CA LYS A 57 23.19 -19.51 7.49
C LYS A 57 24.46 -19.10 8.27
N HIS A 58 24.56 -17.86 8.76
CA HIS A 58 25.70 -17.35 9.55
C HIS A 58 25.28 -16.41 10.71
N TYR A 59 24.09 -16.57 11.28
CA TYR A 59 23.73 -15.86 12.54
C TYR A 59 24.13 -16.72 13.75
N GLY A 60 25.42 -17.00 13.88
CA GLY A 60 25.94 -17.93 14.88
C GLY A 60 27.44 -17.87 15.12
N ASP A 61 28.14 -16.80 14.69
CA ASP A 61 29.51 -16.58 15.14
C ASP A 61 29.65 -15.14 15.64
N LYS A 62 29.50 -15.01 16.96
CA LYS A 62 29.95 -13.85 17.72
C LYS A 62 30.94 -14.35 18.76
N THR A 63 32.23 -14.26 18.44
CA THR A 63 33.36 -14.00 19.37
C THR A 63 34.58 -13.55 18.54
N PRO A 64 35.53 -12.79 19.09
CA PRO A 64 35.81 -12.55 20.52
C PRO A 64 35.08 -11.34 21.11
#